data_AF-A0A271J3A9-F1
#
_entry.id   AF-A0A271J3A9-F1
#
_cell.length_a   1.000
_cell.length_b   1.000
_cell.length_c   1.000
_cell.angle_alpha   90.00
_cell.angle_beta   90.00
_cell.angle_gamma   90.00
#
_symmetry.space_group_name_H-M   'P 1'
#
loop_
_entity.id
_entity.type
_entity.pdbx_description
1 polymer ?
#
loop_
_entity_poly.entity_id
_entity_poly.type
_entity_poly.pdbx_seq_one_letter_code
_entity_poly.pdbx_strand_id
1 'polypeptide(L)'
;MRLLPLLLLLAAAPLAAQSVLSVTPEQPTRGEPVTVTFSEPVDSVTVTYRPGAITAHAETFTPGTAAFEFTPTRAGVVSVASGDAAQSLSVRFVGTPVSGLVVMILAGLILFGGAALSLRALLADGHEIDPTMRPDT
;
A
#
# COMPACT_ATOMS: atom_id res chain seq x y z
N MET A 1 8.23 19.19 -67.09
CA MET A 1 8.97 18.45 -66.04
C MET A 1 8.90 19.32 -64.78
N ARG A 2 8.13 19.00 -63.73
CA ARG A 2 8.33 17.88 -62.82
C ARG A 2 7.02 17.56 -62.08
N LEU A 3 6.59 16.30 -62.20
CA LEU A 3 5.62 15.61 -61.35
C LEU A 3 6.23 15.32 -59.97
N LEU A 4 5.38 15.34 -58.93
CA LEU A 4 5.46 14.62 -57.63
C LEU A 4 6.76 14.76 -56.76
N PRO A 5 6.65 14.88 -55.42
CA PRO A 5 5.89 13.94 -54.59
C PRO A 5 5.03 14.63 -53.51
N LEU A 6 3.72 14.58 -53.73
CA LEU A 6 2.68 14.62 -52.71
C LEU A 6 2.50 13.15 -52.23
N LEU A 7 3.45 12.61 -51.47
CA LEU A 7 3.37 11.22 -51.01
C LEU A 7 4.11 11.02 -49.68
N LEU A 8 3.61 11.68 -48.65
CA LEU A 8 3.88 11.27 -47.26
C LEU A 8 2.63 11.46 -46.41
N LEU A 9 1.50 10.97 -46.92
CA LEU A 9 0.34 10.67 -46.10
C LEU A 9 0.66 9.35 -45.37
N LEU A 10 1.50 9.46 -44.33
CA LEU A 10 1.72 8.37 -43.40
C LEU A 10 0.37 8.12 -42.73
N ALA A 11 -0.28 7.04 -43.14
CA ALA A 11 -1.50 6.55 -42.52
C ALA A 11 -1.19 6.22 -41.05
N ALA A 12 -1.42 7.19 -40.17
CA ALA A 12 -1.60 6.92 -38.76
C ALA A 12 -2.88 6.09 -38.66
N ALA A 13 -2.72 4.77 -38.68
CA ALA A 13 -3.78 3.89 -38.25
C ALA A 13 -4.22 4.37 -36.86
N PRO A 14 -5.53 4.60 -36.61
CA PRO A 14 -5.99 4.82 -35.26
C PRO A 14 -5.71 3.52 -34.51
N LEU A 15 -4.65 3.51 -33.69
CA LEU A 15 -4.49 2.51 -32.66
C LEU A 15 -5.76 2.65 -31.81
N ALA A 16 -6.66 1.67 -31.89
CA ALA A 16 -7.88 1.68 -31.10
C ALA A 16 -7.44 1.75 -29.63
N ALA A 17 -7.62 2.91 -29.02
CA ALA A 17 -7.25 3.12 -27.63
C ALA A 17 -8.17 2.23 -26.80
N GLN A 18 -7.64 1.09 -26.34
CA GLN A 18 -8.33 0.30 -25.33
C GLN A 18 -8.55 1.22 -24.12
N SER A 19 -9.78 1.25 -23.60
CA SER A 19 -10.14 2.11 -22.48
C SER A 19 -10.76 1.27 -21.38
N VAL A 20 -10.39 1.59 -20.14
CA VAL A 20 -11.06 0.99 -18.97
C VAL A 20 -12.35 1.76 -18.76
N LEU A 21 -13.49 1.08 -18.86
CA LEU A 21 -14.83 1.66 -18.75
C LEU A 21 -15.23 1.86 -17.29
N SER A 22 -14.94 0.87 -16.44
CA SER A 22 -15.34 0.91 -15.04
C SER A 22 -14.54 -0.08 -14.19
N VAL A 23 -14.42 0.25 -12.91
CA VAL A 23 -13.90 -0.66 -11.89
C VAL A 23 -14.86 -0.68 -10.72
N THR A 24 -15.28 -1.89 -10.34
CA THR A 24 -16.21 -2.11 -9.24
C THR A 24 -15.60 -3.10 -8.23
N PRO A 25 -15.55 -2.77 -6.93
CA PRO A 25 -15.88 -1.47 -6.34
C PRO A 25 -14.79 -0.41 -6.61
N GLU A 26 -15.13 0.88 -6.50
CA GLU A 26 -14.16 1.98 -6.71
C GLU A 26 -13.08 2.06 -5.63
N GLN A 27 -13.38 1.58 -4.42
CA GLN A 27 -12.47 1.56 -3.27
C GLN A 27 -12.43 0.17 -2.64
N PRO A 28 -11.84 -0.81 -3.32
CA PRO A 28 -11.79 -2.18 -2.83
C PRO A 28 -10.91 -2.29 -1.59
N THR A 29 -11.27 -3.23 -0.73
CA THR A 29 -10.43 -3.65 0.38
C THR A 29 -9.57 -4.83 -0.04
N ARG A 30 -8.36 -4.96 0.52
CA ARG A 30 -7.52 -6.15 0.28
C ARG A 30 -8.33 -7.44 0.52
N GLY A 31 -8.26 -8.39 -0.40
CA GLY A 31 -9.03 -9.65 -0.32
C GLY A 31 -10.48 -9.55 -0.81
N GLU A 32 -10.94 -8.38 -1.25
CA GLU A 32 -12.24 -8.19 -1.89
C GLU A 32 -12.11 -8.35 -3.42
N PRO A 33 -13.02 -9.08 -4.10
CA PRO A 33 -12.96 -9.20 -5.56
C PRO A 33 -13.21 -7.85 -6.24
N VAL A 34 -12.43 -7.57 -7.28
CA VAL A 34 -12.50 -6.37 -8.11
C VAL A 34 -12.79 -6.77 -9.54
N THR A 35 -13.88 -6.24 -10.09
CA THR A 35 -14.23 -6.39 -11.50
C THR A 35 -13.80 -5.15 -12.28
N VAL A 36 -12.98 -5.36 -13.30
CA VAL A 36 -12.54 -4.33 -14.25
C VAL A 36 -13.23 -4.62 -15.59
N THR A 37 -13.90 -3.60 -16.13
CA THR A 37 -14.57 -3.69 -17.44
C THR A 37 -13.83 -2.83 -18.45
N PHE A 38 -13.44 -3.42 -19.57
CA PHE A 38 -12.78 -2.79 -20.70
C PHE A 38 -13.79 -2.56 -21.84
N SER A 39 -13.48 -1.61 -22.73
CA SER A 39 -14.30 -1.33 -23.91
C SER A 39 -14.37 -2.48 -24.93
N GLU A 40 -13.33 -3.31 -24.98
CA GLU A 40 -13.21 -4.46 -25.87
C GLU A 40 -12.61 -5.66 -25.12
N PRO A 41 -12.73 -6.90 -25.62
CA PRO A 41 -12.04 -8.05 -25.05
C PRO A 41 -10.52 -7.83 -25.03
N VAL A 42 -9.88 -8.18 -23.91
CA VAL A 42 -8.44 -8.00 -23.74
C VAL A 42 -7.73 -9.34 -23.55
N ASP A 43 -6.64 -9.53 -24.26
CA ASP A 43 -5.85 -10.77 -24.23
C ASP A 43 -4.86 -10.81 -23.06
N SER A 44 -4.45 -9.64 -22.55
CA SER A 44 -3.44 -9.51 -21.51
C SER A 44 -3.70 -8.30 -20.62
N VAL A 45 -3.86 -8.54 -19.32
CA VAL A 45 -4.00 -7.53 -18.27
C VAL A 45 -2.83 -7.66 -17.31
N THR A 46 -2.08 -6.58 -17.11
CA THR A 46 -1.02 -6.50 -16.10
C THR A 46 -1.50 -5.70 -14.90
N VAL A 47 -1.53 -6.33 -13.73
CA VAL A 47 -1.87 -5.73 -12.45
C VAL A 47 -0.58 -5.49 -11.68
N THR A 48 -0.24 -4.21 -11.47
CA THR A 48 0.97 -3.80 -10.74
C THR A 48 0.60 -3.26 -9.36
N TYR A 49 1.02 -3.97 -8.32
CA TYR A 49 0.88 -3.57 -6.92
C TYR A 49 2.08 -2.73 -6.49
N ARG A 50 1.83 -1.54 -5.92
CA ARG A 50 2.83 -0.73 -5.21
C ARG A 50 2.44 -0.58 -3.74
N PRO A 51 2.73 -1.58 -2.89
CA PRO A 51 2.58 -1.45 -1.45
C PRO A 51 3.70 -0.52 -0.92
N GLY A 52 3.44 0.78 -0.87
CA GLY A 52 4.42 1.78 -0.47
C GLY A 52 5.49 2.06 -1.54
N ALA A 53 6.68 2.51 -1.12
CA ALA A 53 7.67 3.14 -2.00
C ALA A 53 8.78 2.23 -2.56
N ILE A 54 8.86 0.94 -2.19
CA ILE A 54 10.14 0.20 -2.33
C ILE A 54 10.11 -0.93 -3.35
N THR A 55 8.98 -1.60 -3.63
CA THR A 55 8.98 -2.69 -4.63
C THR A 55 7.62 -2.83 -5.31
N ALA A 56 7.61 -2.68 -6.64
CA ALA A 56 6.45 -2.97 -7.47
C ALA A 56 6.37 -4.48 -7.74
N HIS A 57 5.20 -5.07 -7.51
CA HIS A 57 4.91 -6.46 -7.89
C HIS A 57 3.93 -6.45 -9.05
N ALA A 58 4.26 -7.12 -10.16
CA ALA A 58 3.38 -7.22 -11.32
C ALA A 58 2.89 -8.66 -11.47
N GLU A 59 1.59 -8.80 -11.73
CA GLU A 59 0.94 -10.06 -12.07
C GLU A 59 0.26 -9.88 -13.44
N THR A 60 0.43 -10.83 -14.34
CA THR A 60 -0.14 -10.78 -15.69
C THR A 60 -1.21 -11.86 -15.83
N PHE A 61 -2.36 -11.46 -16.36
CA PHE A 61 -3.55 -12.30 -16.54
C PHE A 61 -3.97 -12.28 -18.01
N THR A 62 -4.55 -13.39 -18.47
CA THR A 62 -5.06 -13.52 -19.85
C THR A 62 -6.56 -13.81 -19.83
N PRO A 63 -7.42 -12.80 -19.65
CA PRO A 63 -8.85 -13.02 -19.46
C PRO A 63 -9.60 -13.44 -20.73
N GLY A 64 -9.22 -12.92 -21.91
CA GLY A 64 -9.90 -13.23 -23.18
C GLY A 64 -11.33 -12.68 -23.28
N THR A 65 -11.73 -11.83 -22.33
CA THR A 65 -13.06 -11.22 -22.20
C THR A 65 -12.94 -9.73 -21.90
N ALA A 66 -14.02 -8.97 -22.11
CA ALA A 66 -14.06 -7.53 -21.79
C ALA A 66 -14.21 -7.26 -20.28
N ALA A 67 -14.63 -8.25 -19.49
CA ALA A 67 -14.67 -8.18 -18.04
C ALA A 67 -13.59 -9.08 -17.44
N PHE A 68 -12.85 -8.55 -16.48
CA PHE A 68 -11.80 -9.25 -15.76
C PHE A 68 -12.00 -9.11 -14.26
N GLU A 69 -12.01 -10.21 -13.53
CA GLU A 69 -12.13 -10.22 -12.08
C GLU A 69 -10.81 -10.67 -11.45
N PHE A 70 -10.34 -9.91 -10.46
CA PHE A 70 -9.18 -10.29 -9.66
C PHE A 70 -9.36 -9.90 -8.20
N THR A 71 -8.67 -10.60 -7.30
CA THR A 71 -8.69 -10.29 -5.86
C THR A 71 -7.35 -9.67 -5.46
N PRO A 72 -7.29 -8.41 -4.99
CA PRO A 72 -6.04 -7.78 -4.57
C PRO A 72 -5.44 -8.49 -3.36
N THR A 73 -4.25 -9.07 -3.54
CA THR A 73 -3.53 -9.76 -2.46
C THR A 73 -2.78 -8.80 -1.53
N ARG A 74 -2.57 -7.55 -1.96
CA ARG A 74 -1.82 -6.49 -1.26
C ARG A 74 -2.61 -5.18 -1.26
N ALA A 75 -2.56 -4.45 -0.15
CA ALA A 75 -3.11 -3.10 -0.05
C ALA A 75 -2.11 -2.05 -0.57
N GLY A 76 -2.62 -0.90 -1.00
CA GLY A 76 -1.83 0.18 -1.60
C GLY A 76 -2.37 0.62 -2.97
N VAL A 77 -1.53 1.28 -3.76
CA VAL A 77 -1.88 1.70 -5.12
C VAL A 77 -1.69 0.51 -6.06
N VAL A 78 -2.74 0.18 -6.80
CA VAL A 78 -2.75 -0.90 -7.79
C VAL A 78 -3.01 -0.30 -9.16
N SER A 79 -2.12 -0.53 -10.11
CA SER A 79 -2.29 -0.10 -11.49
C SER A 79 -2.70 -1.30 -12.34
N VAL A 80 -3.85 -1.21 -12.99
CA VAL A 80 -4.32 -2.20 -13.97
C VAL A 80 -4.06 -1.63 -15.36
N ALA A 81 -3.30 -2.37 -16.18
CA ALA A 81 -2.97 -1.96 -17.53
C ALA A 81 -3.25 -3.07 -18.55
N SER A 82 -3.77 -2.71 -19.72
CA SER A 82 -3.95 -3.60 -20.88
C SER A 82 -3.68 -2.80 -22.15
N GLY A 83 -2.63 -3.15 -22.89
CA GLY A 83 -2.18 -2.36 -24.04
C GLY A 83 -1.90 -0.91 -23.65
N ASP A 84 -2.61 0.04 -24.27
CA ASP A 84 -2.54 1.47 -23.97
C ASP A 84 -3.53 1.92 -22.86
N ALA A 85 -4.41 1.04 -22.40
CA ALA A 85 -5.33 1.31 -21.31
C ALA A 85 -4.60 1.18 -19.97
N ALA A 86 -4.65 2.19 -19.11
CA ALA A 86 -4.16 2.11 -17.74
C ALA A 86 -5.09 2.81 -16.76
N GLN A 87 -5.41 2.15 -15.65
CA GLN A 87 -6.18 2.73 -14.55
C GLN A 87 -5.52 2.41 -13.22
N SER A 88 -5.43 3.43 -12.36
CA SER A 88 -4.94 3.28 -10.99
C SER A 88 -6.12 3.17 -10.01
N LEU A 89 -5.98 2.27 -9.05
CA LEU A 89 -6.95 1.93 -8.03
C LEU A 89 -6.29 2.01 -6.66
N SER A 90 -7.02 2.51 -5.67
CA SER A 90 -6.55 2.56 -4.29
C SER A 90 -7.19 1.41 -3.51
N VAL A 91 -6.37 0.42 -3.14
CA VAL A 91 -6.81 -0.74 -2.35
C VAL A 91 -6.58 -0.48 -0.87
N ARG A 92 -7.65 -0.52 -0.07
CA ARG A 92 -7.61 -0.27 1.37
C ARG A 92 -7.11 -1.48 2.14
N PHE A 93 -6.54 -1.23 3.32
CA PHE A 93 -6.18 -2.29 4.26
C PHE A 93 -7.45 -2.87 4.91
N VAL A 94 -7.46 -4.19 5.14
CA VAL A 94 -8.60 -4.92 5.75
C VAL A 94 -8.93 -4.45 7.16
N GLY A 95 -7.98 -3.86 7.88
CA GLY A 95 -8.23 -3.36 9.23
C GLY A 95 -7.10 -2.53 9.79
N THR A 96 -7.35 -2.02 11.01
CA THR A 96 -6.40 -1.24 11.80
C THR A 96 -5.18 -2.10 12.16
N PRO A 97 -3.94 -1.60 12.04
CA PRO A 97 -2.74 -2.37 12.39
C PRO A 97 -2.62 -2.54 13.92
N VAL A 98 -3.32 -3.53 14.47
CA VAL A 98 -3.34 -3.83 15.93
C VAL A 98 -1.95 -4.19 16.45
N SER A 99 -1.12 -4.85 15.63
CA SER A 99 0.25 -5.23 16.02
C SER A 99 1.11 -4.03 16.41
N GLY A 100 1.04 -2.92 15.66
CA GLY A 100 1.80 -1.69 15.98
C GLY A 100 1.35 -1.07 17.29
N LEU A 101 0.03 -1.06 17.55
CA LEU A 101 -0.53 -0.58 18.81
C LEU A 101 -0.04 -1.40 20.01
N VAL A 102 -0.07 -2.73 19.90
CA VAL A 102 0.37 -3.65 20.96
C VAL A 102 1.85 -3.44 21.27
N VAL A 103 2.69 -3.32 20.24
CA VAL A 103 4.13 -3.04 20.41
C VAL A 103 4.35 -1.71 21.11
N MET A 104 3.62 -0.66 20.73
CA MET A 104 3.73 0.67 21.35
C MET A 104 3.34 0.63 22.83
N ILE A 105 2.25 -0.06 23.17
CA ILE A 105 1.79 -0.21 24.55
C ILE A 105 2.83 -0.97 25.38
N LEU A 106 3.33 -2.11 24.88
CA LEU A 106 4.35 -2.91 25.56
C LEU A 106 5.64 -2.12 25.77
N ALA A 107 6.13 -1.41 24.74
CA ALA A 107 7.30 -0.57 24.85
C ALA A 107 7.11 0.53 25.92
N GLY A 108 5.92 1.15 25.96
CA GLY A 108 5.55 2.10 27.00
C GLY A 108 5.59 1.47 28.39
N LEU A 109 4.98 0.31 28.58
CA LEU A 109 4.96 -0.38 29.88
C LEU A 109 6.37 -0.76 30.35
N ILE A 110 7.25 -1.18 29.45
CA ILE A 110 8.64 -1.49 29.80
C ILE A 110 9.39 -0.22 30.19
N LEU A 111 9.28 0.85 29.40
CA LEU A 111 9.96 2.12 29.64
C LEU A 111 9.50 2.78 30.94
N PHE A 112 8.18 2.97 31.08
CA PHE A 112 7.59 3.63 32.24
C PHE A 112 7.60 2.73 33.48
N GLY A 113 7.45 1.41 33.31
CA GLY A 113 7.57 0.44 34.40
C GLY A 113 8.99 0.40 34.97
N GLY A 114 10.01 0.39 34.10
CA GLY A 114 11.41 0.49 34.50
C GLY A 114 11.69 1.78 35.27
N ALA A 115 11.24 2.93 34.75
CA ALA A 115 11.41 4.22 35.42
C ALA A 115 10.74 4.27 36.80
N ALA A 116 9.52 3.73 36.93
CA ALA A 116 8.79 3.70 38.20
C ALA A 116 9.49 2.81 39.24
N LEU A 117 10.01 1.65 38.84
CA LEU A 117 10.77 0.77 39.73
C LEU A 117 12.09 1.41 40.17
N SER A 118 12.81 2.07 39.27
CA SER A 118 14.05 2.79 39.60
C SER A 118 13.81 3.93 40.59
N LEU A 119 12.74 4.71 40.41
CA LEU A 119 12.37 5.77 41.34
C LEU A 119 11.99 5.20 42.71
N ARG A 120 11.25 4.09 42.74
CA ARG A 120 10.88 3.42 43.99
C ARG A 120 12.11 2.91 44.73
N ALA A 121 13.09 2.32 44.04
CA ALA A 121 14.33 1.86 44.64
C ALA A 121 15.12 3.04 45.25
N LEU A 122 15.29 4.12 44.49
CA LEU A 122 16.01 5.32 44.94
C LEU A 122 15.36 5.98 46.18
N LEU A 123 14.02 5.99 46.24
CA LEU A 123 13.28 6.50 47.40
C LEU A 123 13.34 5.55 48.61
N ALA A 124 13.45 4.25 48.38
CA ALA A 124 13.60 3.27 49.46
C ALA A 124 14.99 3.36 50.11
N ASP A 125 16.04 3.58 49.33
CA ASP A 125 17.41 3.73 49.83
C ASP A 125 17.63 5.08 50.56
N GLY A 126 16.81 6.10 50.29
CA GLY A 126 16.90 7.41 50.93
C GLY A 126 16.39 7.49 52.39
N HIS A 127 15.96 6.38 53.00
CA HIS A 127 15.41 6.34 54.37
C HIS A 127 16.38 5.82 55.44
N GLU A 128 17.61 5.47 55.08
CA GLU A 128 18.65 5.06 56.06
C GLU A 128 19.37 6.31 56.61
N ILE A 129 18.68 7.07 57.48
CA ILE A 129 19.34 8.09 58.31
C ILE A 129 20.11 7.35 59.41
N ASP A 130 21.44 7.32 59.30
CA ASP A 130 22.33 6.82 60.33
C ASP A 130 22.08 7.58 61.65
N PRO A 131 21.49 6.93 62.69
CA PRO A 131 21.21 7.58 63.96
C PRO A 131 22.47 7.86 64.78
N THR A 132 23.65 7.47 64.32
CA THR A 132 24.94 7.70 65.00
C THR A 132 25.63 9.01 64.60
N MET A 133 25.19 9.70 63.54
CA MET A 133 25.60 11.09 63.27
C MET A 133 24.81 12.08 64.13
N ARG A 134 24.97 12.00 65.45
CA ARG A 134 24.67 13.13 66.33
C ARG A 134 25.90 14.04 66.35
N PRO A 135 25.81 15.31 65.93
CA PRO A 135 26.88 16.26 66.19
C PRO A 135 26.93 16.50 67.70
N ASP A 136 28.01 16.05 68.33
CA ASP A 136 28.33 16.36 69.72
C ASP A 136 28.39 17.89 69.86
N THR A 137 27.42 18.45 70.58
CA THR A 137 27.41 19.83 71.08
C THR A 137 28.17 19.92 72.40
#